data_AF-B0SRM2-F1
#
_entry.id   AF-B0SRM2-F1
#
_cell.length_a   1.000
_cell.length_b   1.000
_cell.length_c   1.000
_cell.angle_alpha   90.00
_cell.angle_beta   90.00
_cell.angle_gamma   90.00
#
_symmetry.space_group_name_H-M   'P 1'
#
loop_
_entity.id
_entity.type
_entity.pdbx_description
1 polymer ?
#
loop_
_entity_poly.entity_id
_entity_poly.type
_entity_poly.pdbx_seq_one_letter_code
_entity_poly.pdbx_strand_id
1 'polypeptide(L)'
;MISRFVSLFCFVFCFFCHGTNTNPFQFCDNFNDRLDCTEPKTENDLVLLDRSKWKKDNPNYEDFGNYLYFTARETPGFRLVLSKPWNGVGSDAFKNQYIAYLQYGNSKERMEGNQFNPNAVVSFHYLGALLKEEFRHLGIDSKPFQLEALGPISLNYLVNVPGMEPISKQRTIHLQWKP
;
A
#
# COMPACT_ATOMS: atom_id res chain seq x y z
N MET A 1 70.27 13.26 24.68
CA MET A 1 70.18 12.36 23.51
C MET A 1 68.72 11.94 23.37
N ILE A 2 68.19 12.08 22.16
CA ILE A 2 66.77 12.00 21.79
C ILE A 2 66.22 10.59 22.05
N SER A 3 65.03 10.49 22.64
CA SER A 3 64.17 9.32 22.42
C SER A 3 62.73 9.79 22.24
N ARG A 4 62.23 9.58 21.02
CA ARG A 4 60.84 9.73 20.60
C ARG A 4 60.07 8.50 21.09
N PHE A 5 58.85 8.68 21.61
CA PHE A 5 57.82 7.66 21.44
C PHE A 5 56.49 8.30 21.07
N VAL A 6 55.91 7.71 20.05
CA VAL A 6 54.78 8.14 19.23
C VAL A 6 53.51 7.45 19.74
N SER A 7 52.38 8.15 19.58
CA SER A 7 51.00 7.62 19.52
C SER A 7 50.40 6.96 20.75
N LEU A 8 49.18 7.36 21.12
CA LEU A 8 47.97 6.88 20.41
C LEU A 8 46.74 7.66 20.90
N PHE A 9 46.25 8.60 20.10
CA PHE A 9 44.95 9.23 20.31
C PHE A 9 43.88 8.20 19.90
N CYS A 10 43.32 7.50 20.89
CA CYS A 10 42.22 6.57 20.66
C CYS A 10 40.92 7.37 20.56
N PHE A 11 40.62 7.87 19.36
CA PHE A 11 39.28 8.35 19.00
C PHE A 11 38.35 7.13 18.97
N VAL A 12 37.69 6.85 20.09
CA VAL A 12 36.56 5.92 20.14
C VAL A 12 35.39 6.61 19.45
N PHE A 13 35.32 6.50 18.12
CA PHE A 13 34.10 6.72 17.36
C PHE A 13 33.15 5.55 17.68
N CYS A 14 32.35 5.71 18.73
CA CYS A 14 31.13 4.93 18.88
C CYS A 14 30.19 5.35 17.75
N PHE A 15 30.26 4.64 16.63
CA PHE A 15 29.17 4.60 15.65
C PHE A 15 27.92 4.12 16.38
N PHE A 16 27.06 5.06 16.77
CA PHE A 16 25.65 4.79 17.01
C PHE A 16 25.06 4.33 15.69
N CYS A 17 25.17 3.02 15.43
CA CYS A 17 24.36 2.37 14.43
C CYS A 17 22.93 2.36 15.01
N HIS A 18 22.18 3.43 14.74
CA HIS A 18 20.73 3.39 14.85
C HIS A 18 20.28 2.31 13.87
N GLY A 19 20.07 1.09 14.37
CA GLY A 19 19.31 0.08 13.64
C GLY A 19 17.96 0.70 13.36
N THR A 20 17.76 1.17 12.14
CA THR A 20 16.44 1.57 11.69
C THR A 20 15.58 0.34 11.80
N ASN A 21 14.69 0.31 12.80
CA ASN A 21 13.56 -0.61 12.85
C ASN A 21 12.66 -0.27 11.65
N THR A 22 13.09 -0.67 10.45
CA THR A 22 12.27 -0.59 9.25
C THR A 22 11.20 -1.65 9.41
N ASN A 23 10.01 -1.21 9.81
CA ASN A 23 8.82 -2.04 9.74
C ASN A 23 8.78 -2.63 8.32
N PRO A 24 8.83 -3.96 8.15
CA PRO A 24 9.00 -4.55 6.83
C PRO A 24 7.83 -4.20 5.92
N PHE A 25 6.66 -3.91 6.49
CA PHE A 25 5.45 -3.52 5.78
C PHE A 25 5.20 -2.02 5.92
N GLN A 26 5.01 -1.32 4.79
CA GLN A 26 4.70 0.11 4.70
C GLN A 26 3.50 0.31 3.79
N PHE A 27 2.44 0.99 4.26
CA PHE A 27 1.35 1.42 3.37
C PHE A 27 1.84 2.49 2.40
N CYS A 28 1.47 2.34 1.13
CA CYS A 28 1.93 3.23 0.08
C CYS A 28 1.04 3.13 -1.16
N ASP A 29 0.61 4.28 -1.68
CA ASP A 29 -0.35 4.32 -2.80
C ASP A 29 0.32 4.59 -4.15
N ASN A 30 1.60 4.97 -4.15
CA ASN A 30 2.36 5.22 -5.37
C ASN A 30 3.85 4.89 -5.22
N PHE A 31 4.47 4.43 -6.30
CA PHE A 31 5.85 3.93 -6.32
C PHE A 31 6.64 4.52 -7.50
N ASN A 32 7.95 4.67 -7.34
CA ASN A 32 8.84 4.98 -8.45
C ASN A 32 9.32 3.69 -9.17
N ASP A 33 10.10 3.83 -10.24
CA ASP A 33 10.67 2.71 -11.01
C ASP A 33 11.60 1.79 -10.19
N ARG A 34 12.07 2.25 -9.02
CA ARG A 34 12.92 1.49 -8.09
C ARG A 34 12.11 0.76 -7.02
N LEU A 35 10.78 0.86 -7.07
CA LEU A 35 9.84 0.35 -6.06
C LEU A 35 9.97 1.05 -4.69
N ASP A 36 10.49 2.27 -4.69
CA ASP A 36 10.44 3.12 -3.50
C ASP A 36 9.07 3.79 -3.41
N CYS A 37 8.57 3.89 -2.18
CA CYS A 37 7.30 4.56 -1.92
C CYS A 37 7.42 6.07 -2.15
N THR A 38 6.59 6.63 -3.02
CA THR A 38 6.52 8.07 -3.30
C THR A 38 5.33 8.74 -2.61
N GLU A 39 4.33 7.95 -2.21
CA GLU A 39 3.15 8.42 -1.48
C GLU A 39 2.90 7.55 -0.23
N PRO A 40 3.67 7.77 0.85
CA PRO A 40 3.55 6.98 2.08
C PRO A 40 2.26 7.28 2.82
N LYS A 41 1.64 6.22 3.33
CA LYS A 41 0.35 6.29 4.03
C LYS A 41 0.47 5.73 5.44
N THR A 42 -0.54 6.05 6.26
CA THR A 42 -0.67 5.56 7.63
C THR A 42 -1.83 4.57 7.73
N GLU A 43 -2.00 3.97 8.90
CA GLU A 43 -3.15 3.12 9.24
C GLU A 43 -4.49 3.86 9.14
N ASN A 44 -4.49 5.19 9.22
CA ASN A 44 -5.69 6.01 9.17
C ASN A 44 -5.46 7.26 8.31
N ASP A 45 -6.01 7.27 7.10
CA ASP A 45 -5.70 8.25 6.07
C ASP A 45 -6.93 9.04 5.61
N LEU A 46 -6.72 10.30 5.21
CA LEU A 46 -7.73 11.16 4.62
C LEU A 46 -7.38 11.44 3.16
N VAL A 47 -8.26 11.03 2.26
CA VAL A 47 -8.14 11.26 0.81
C VAL A 47 -9.10 12.37 0.40
N LEU A 48 -8.53 13.41 -0.22
CA LEU A 48 -9.27 14.58 -0.69
C LEU A 48 -9.56 14.46 -2.19
N LEU A 49 -10.84 14.26 -2.52
CA LEU A 49 -11.35 14.07 -3.86
C LEU A 49 -11.69 15.40 -4.54
N ASP A 50 -11.38 15.51 -5.82
CA ASP A 50 -11.67 16.69 -6.63
C ASP A 50 -13.12 16.68 -7.14
N ARG A 51 -14.00 17.42 -6.47
CA ARG A 51 -15.42 17.52 -6.82
C ARG A 51 -15.65 18.10 -8.21
N SER A 52 -14.77 18.96 -8.73
CA SER A 52 -14.92 19.55 -10.07
C SER A 52 -14.84 18.52 -11.19
N LYS A 53 -14.20 17.38 -10.93
CA LYS A 53 -14.08 16.24 -11.85
C LYS A 53 -15.23 15.24 -11.71
N TRP A 54 -16.09 15.40 -10.71
CA TRP A 54 -17.28 14.61 -10.49
C TRP A 54 -18.49 15.27 -11.18
N LYS A 55 -18.65 14.99 -12.47
CA LYS A 55 -19.56 15.74 -13.37
C LYS A 55 -20.93 15.09 -13.59
N LYS A 56 -21.26 14.02 -12.87
CA LYS A 56 -22.47 13.24 -13.14
C LYS A 56 -23.66 13.73 -12.33
N ASP A 57 -24.76 14.03 -13.02
CA ASP A 57 -26.03 14.39 -12.40
C ASP A 57 -26.68 13.15 -11.77
N ASN A 58 -27.12 13.25 -10.51
CA ASN A 58 -27.72 12.15 -9.73
C ASN A 58 -26.91 10.85 -9.78
N PRO A 59 -25.65 10.86 -9.32
CA PRO A 59 -24.78 9.70 -9.44
C PRO A 59 -25.22 8.55 -8.55
N ASN A 60 -24.86 7.34 -8.94
CA ASN A 60 -25.04 6.14 -8.12
C ASN A 60 -23.70 5.59 -7.58
N TYR A 61 -23.75 4.50 -6.82
CA TYR A 61 -22.56 3.88 -6.22
C TYR A 61 -21.59 3.34 -7.27
N GLU A 62 -22.10 2.79 -8.37
CA GLU A 62 -21.27 2.33 -9.49
C GLU A 62 -20.49 3.48 -10.15
N ASP A 63 -21.16 4.62 -10.36
CA ASP A 63 -20.55 5.84 -10.87
C ASP A 63 -19.43 6.31 -9.96
N PHE A 64 -19.63 6.23 -8.65
CA PHE A 64 -18.63 6.67 -7.69
C PHE A 64 -17.38 5.78 -7.75
N GLY A 65 -17.58 4.46 -7.81
CA GLY A 65 -16.49 3.53 -8.06
C GLY A 65 -15.76 3.79 -9.37
N ASN A 66 -16.48 4.14 -10.45
CA ASN A 66 -15.87 4.54 -11.72
C ASN A 66 -15.04 5.82 -11.59
N TYR A 67 -15.51 6.81 -10.83
CA TYR A 67 -14.74 8.03 -10.57
C TYR A 67 -13.45 7.72 -9.79
N LEU A 68 -13.53 6.90 -8.75
CA LEU A 68 -12.34 6.48 -8.01
C LEU A 68 -11.34 5.74 -8.90
N TYR A 69 -11.82 4.87 -9.79
CA TYR A 69 -10.99 4.10 -10.70
C TYR A 69 -10.34 4.95 -11.80
N PHE A 70 -11.14 5.70 -12.57
CA PHE A 70 -10.65 6.39 -13.78
C PHE A 70 -10.14 7.81 -13.52
N THR A 71 -10.69 8.50 -12.52
CA THR A 71 -10.51 9.95 -12.33
C THR A 71 -9.63 10.29 -11.13
N ALA A 72 -9.99 9.81 -9.94
CA ALA A 72 -9.16 10.02 -8.75
C ALA A 72 -7.92 9.11 -8.77
N ARG A 73 -8.07 7.90 -9.33
CA ARG A 73 -7.03 6.87 -9.43
C ARG A 73 -6.47 6.47 -8.07
N GLU A 74 -7.36 6.28 -7.11
CA GLU A 74 -6.99 5.82 -5.77
C GLU A 74 -6.53 4.37 -5.81
N THR A 75 -5.26 4.14 -5.50
CA THR A 75 -4.59 2.83 -5.60
C THR A 75 -4.01 2.38 -4.25
N PRO A 76 -4.85 2.03 -3.26
CA PRO A 76 -4.39 1.51 -1.98
C PRO A 76 -3.38 0.37 -2.17
N GLY A 77 -2.20 0.55 -1.61
CA GLY A 77 -1.11 -0.39 -1.78
C GLY A 77 -0.19 -0.50 -0.58
N PHE A 78 0.87 -1.29 -0.76
CA PHE A 78 1.92 -1.44 0.23
C PHE A 78 3.26 -1.78 -0.42
N ARG A 79 4.32 -1.49 0.33
CA ARG A 79 5.68 -1.96 0.12
C ARG A 79 6.05 -2.93 1.22
N LEU A 80 6.61 -4.07 0.84
CA LEU A 80 7.12 -5.09 1.74
C LEU A 80 8.61 -5.31 1.49
N VAL A 81 9.45 -5.05 2.49
CA VAL A 81 10.87 -5.43 2.50
C VAL A 81 11.01 -6.86 3.00
N LEU A 82 11.69 -7.69 2.22
CA LEU A 82 11.92 -9.09 2.55
C LEU A 82 13.11 -9.21 3.49
N SER A 83 12.96 -10.00 4.56
CA SER A 83 14.05 -10.29 5.49
C SER A 83 15.16 -11.14 4.85
N LYS A 84 14.81 -11.95 3.84
CA LYS A 84 15.73 -12.74 3.03
C LYS A 84 15.46 -12.47 1.55
N PRO A 85 16.39 -11.80 0.84
CA PRO A 85 16.25 -11.60 -0.59
C PRO A 85 16.24 -12.93 -1.36
N TRP A 86 15.44 -13.01 -2.42
CA TRP A 86 15.48 -14.14 -3.36
C TRP A 86 16.50 -13.87 -4.48
N ASN A 87 17.09 -14.93 -5.05
CA ASN A 87 18.06 -14.81 -6.14
C ASN A 87 17.41 -15.17 -7.50
N GLY A 88 18.11 -14.89 -8.61
CA GLY A 88 17.58 -15.07 -9.97
C GLY A 88 17.06 -16.48 -10.28
N VAL A 89 17.62 -17.53 -9.66
CA VAL A 89 17.17 -18.93 -9.83
C VAL A 89 15.84 -19.19 -9.12
N GLY A 90 15.52 -18.42 -8.07
CA GLY A 90 14.27 -18.51 -7.30
C GLY A 90 13.18 -17.50 -7.68
N SER A 91 13.43 -16.62 -8.66
CA SER A 91 12.51 -15.54 -9.07
C SER A 91 11.11 -16.06 -9.40
N ASP A 92 11.02 -17.02 -10.31
CA ASP A 92 9.73 -17.45 -10.83
C ASP A 92 8.96 -18.29 -9.81
N ALA A 93 9.68 -19.13 -9.05
CA ALA A 93 9.10 -19.85 -7.92
C ALA A 93 8.53 -18.89 -6.88
N PHE A 94 9.27 -17.83 -6.53
CA PHE A 94 8.81 -16.81 -5.60
C PHE A 94 7.55 -16.10 -6.11
N LYS A 95 7.58 -15.59 -7.35
CA LYS A 95 6.45 -14.87 -7.96
C LYS A 95 5.19 -15.73 -8.07
N ASN A 96 5.33 -17.02 -8.39
CA ASN A 96 4.21 -17.95 -8.52
C ASN A 96 3.55 -18.28 -7.17
N GLN A 97 4.33 -18.29 -6.09
CA GLN A 97 3.86 -18.59 -4.74
C GLN A 97 3.42 -17.34 -3.96
N TYR A 98 3.86 -16.15 -4.37
CA TYR A 98 3.44 -14.88 -3.79
C TYR A 98 1.97 -14.60 -4.10
N ILE A 99 1.20 -14.32 -3.04
CA ILE A 99 -0.22 -13.99 -3.16
C ILE A 99 -0.55 -12.85 -2.20
N ALA A 100 -1.12 -11.77 -2.71
CA ALA A 100 -1.65 -10.67 -1.91
C ALA A 100 -3.10 -10.39 -2.27
N TYR A 101 -3.91 -10.11 -1.26
CA TYR A 101 -5.31 -9.72 -1.41
C TYR A 101 -5.58 -8.39 -0.70
N LEU A 102 -6.53 -7.64 -1.25
CA LEU A 102 -7.19 -6.53 -0.58
C LEU A 102 -8.64 -6.91 -0.32
N GLN A 103 -9.12 -6.63 0.88
CA GLN A 103 -10.49 -6.94 1.28
C GLN A 103 -11.18 -5.70 1.85
N TYR A 104 -12.43 -5.50 1.47
CA TYR A 104 -13.36 -4.52 2.02
C TYR A 104 -14.74 -5.17 2.15
N GLY A 105 -15.33 -5.13 3.35
CA GLY A 105 -16.58 -5.84 3.60
C GLY A 105 -16.47 -7.33 3.26
N ASN A 106 -17.35 -7.80 2.40
CA ASN A 106 -17.38 -9.18 1.92
C ASN A 106 -16.56 -9.39 0.63
N SER A 107 -16.20 -8.32 -0.07
CA SER A 107 -15.38 -8.36 -1.27
C SER A 107 -13.90 -8.53 -0.94
N LYS A 108 -13.30 -9.58 -1.49
CA LYS A 108 -11.87 -9.89 -1.39
C LYS A 108 -11.30 -10.14 -2.78
N GLU A 109 -10.39 -9.28 -3.21
CA GLU A 109 -9.79 -9.33 -4.54
C GLU A 109 -8.28 -9.51 -4.45
N ARG A 110 -7.70 -10.19 -5.44
CA ARG A 110 -6.24 -10.32 -5.54
C ARG A 110 -5.66 -8.98 -5.96
N MET A 111 -4.56 -8.54 -5.34
CA MET A 111 -3.88 -7.30 -5.71
C MET A 111 -3.63 -7.26 -7.23
N GLU A 112 -4.17 -6.23 -7.87
CA GLU A 112 -4.19 -6.08 -9.34
C GLU A 112 -2.78 -5.88 -9.89
N GLY A 113 -1.96 -5.07 -9.22
CA GLY A 113 -0.58 -4.82 -9.58
C GLY A 113 0.39 -5.42 -8.57
N ASN A 114 1.41 -6.13 -9.06
CA ASN A 114 2.53 -6.62 -8.24
C ASN A 114 3.84 -6.35 -8.98
N GLN A 115 4.79 -5.70 -8.32
CA GLN A 115 6.14 -5.52 -8.85
C GLN A 115 7.17 -6.03 -7.84
N PHE A 116 8.21 -6.67 -8.35
CA PHE A 116 9.13 -7.50 -7.57
C PHE A 116 10.56 -7.07 -7.81
N ASN A 117 11.28 -6.87 -6.72
CA ASN A 117 12.74 -6.85 -6.66
C ASN A 117 13.22 -7.95 -5.69
N PRO A 118 14.47 -8.40 -5.80
CA PRO A 118 15.05 -9.42 -4.93
C PRO A 118 14.79 -9.21 -3.43
N ASN A 119 14.79 -7.96 -2.98
CA ASN A 119 14.69 -7.55 -1.57
C ASN A 119 13.34 -6.93 -1.19
N ALA A 120 12.44 -6.69 -2.14
CA ALA A 120 11.19 -6.00 -1.86
C ALA A 120 10.09 -6.35 -2.87
N VAL A 121 8.84 -6.27 -2.40
CA VAL A 121 7.65 -6.40 -3.24
C VAL A 121 6.77 -5.19 -3.01
N VAL A 122 6.16 -4.67 -4.08
CA VAL A 122 5.07 -3.70 -3.97
C VAL A 122 3.83 -4.28 -4.60
N SER A 123 2.69 -4.02 -3.96
CA SER A 123 1.39 -4.49 -4.42
C SER A 123 0.35 -3.39 -4.24
N PHE A 124 -0.55 -3.27 -5.21
CA PHE A 124 -1.64 -2.30 -5.16
C PHE A 124 -2.90 -2.85 -5.82
N HIS A 125 -4.04 -2.23 -5.49
CA HIS A 125 -5.32 -2.45 -6.14
C HIS A 125 -6.03 -1.12 -6.36
N TYR A 126 -6.87 -0.99 -7.38
CA TYR A 126 -7.73 0.18 -7.50
C TYR A 126 -8.88 0.11 -6.49
N LEU A 127 -9.02 1.14 -5.65
CA LEU A 127 -10.08 1.24 -4.65
C LEU A 127 -11.46 1.21 -5.30
N GLY A 128 -11.62 1.92 -6.43
CA GLY A 128 -12.88 1.98 -7.16
C GLY A 128 -13.36 0.61 -7.64
N ALA A 129 -12.47 -0.29 -8.04
CA ALA A 129 -12.84 -1.65 -8.47
C ALA A 129 -13.39 -2.47 -7.29
N LEU A 130 -12.64 -2.52 -6.18
CA LEU A 130 -13.02 -3.25 -4.98
C LEU A 130 -14.35 -2.77 -4.39
N LEU A 131 -14.56 -1.45 -4.33
CA LEU A 131 -15.79 -0.86 -3.83
C LEU A 131 -16.99 -1.22 -4.72
N LYS A 132 -16.82 -1.17 -6.06
CA LYS A 132 -17.90 -1.56 -6.99
C LYS A 132 -18.35 -2.99 -6.75
N GLU A 133 -17.40 -3.89 -6.50
CA GLU A 133 -17.74 -5.29 -6.25
C GLU A 133 -18.53 -5.45 -4.95
N GLU A 134 -18.12 -4.77 -3.86
CA GLU A 134 -18.91 -4.77 -2.62
C GLU A 134 -20.29 -4.14 -2.82
N PHE A 135 -20.41 -3.04 -3.57
CA PHE A 135 -21.71 -2.40 -3.82
C PHE A 135 -22.66 -3.30 -4.61
N ARG A 136 -22.14 -4.11 -5.54
CA ARG A 136 -22.92 -5.13 -6.25
C ARG A 136 -23.33 -6.27 -5.33
N HIS A 137 -22.42 -6.77 -4.49
CA HIS A 137 -22.75 -7.78 -3.48
C HIS A 137 -23.86 -7.31 -2.52
N LEU A 138 -23.86 -6.04 -2.16
CA LEU A 138 -24.87 -5.42 -1.31
C LEU A 138 -26.16 -5.04 -2.06
N GLY A 139 -26.19 -5.12 -3.40
CA GLY A 139 -27.33 -4.71 -4.23
C GLY A 139 -27.65 -3.21 -4.13
N ILE A 140 -26.62 -2.37 -3.97
CA ILE A 140 -26.74 -0.91 -3.84
C ILE A 140 -26.05 -0.11 -4.95
N ASP A 141 -25.34 -0.79 -5.85
CA ASP A 141 -24.60 -0.22 -6.99
C ASP A 141 -25.40 0.83 -7.80
N SER A 142 -26.69 0.56 -8.03
CA SER A 142 -27.59 1.45 -8.77
C SER A 142 -28.30 2.52 -7.93
N LYS A 143 -28.16 2.49 -6.60
CA LYS A 143 -28.83 3.45 -5.69
C LYS A 143 -28.14 4.81 -5.73
N PRO A 144 -28.86 5.93 -5.46
CA PRO A 144 -28.26 7.25 -5.38
C PRO A 144 -27.10 7.30 -4.38
N PHE A 145 -26.01 7.96 -4.78
CA PHE A 145 -24.79 8.06 -3.99
C PHE A 145 -24.62 9.44 -3.35
N GLN A 146 -24.20 9.43 -2.08
CA GLN A 146 -23.73 10.59 -1.34
C GLN A 146 -22.46 10.19 -0.59
N LEU A 147 -21.40 10.99 -0.71
CA LEU A 147 -20.09 10.65 -0.13
C LEU A 147 -20.16 10.52 1.39
N GLU A 148 -20.93 11.39 2.02
CA GLU A 148 -21.11 11.47 3.46
C GLU A 148 -21.76 10.20 4.04
N ALA A 149 -22.53 9.47 3.22
CA ALA A 149 -23.20 8.24 3.63
C ALA A 149 -22.29 7.00 3.54
N LEU A 150 -21.17 7.07 2.81
CA LEU A 150 -20.26 5.93 2.62
C LEU A 150 -19.52 5.56 3.92
N GLY A 151 -19.24 6.56 4.76
CA GLY A 151 -18.47 6.38 5.99
C GLY A 151 -17.01 5.98 5.76
N PRO A 152 -16.30 5.56 6.82
CA PRO A 152 -14.91 5.12 6.73
C PRO A 152 -14.79 3.78 6.00
N ILE A 153 -13.80 3.67 5.11
CA ILE A 153 -13.49 2.45 4.36
C ILE A 153 -12.39 1.69 5.09
N SER A 154 -12.73 0.55 5.69
CA SER A 154 -11.75 -0.30 6.39
C SER A 154 -11.22 -1.40 5.48
N LEU A 155 -9.97 -1.28 5.06
CA LEU A 155 -9.28 -2.19 4.16
C LEU A 155 -8.42 -3.19 4.93
N ASN A 156 -8.54 -4.47 4.60
CA ASN A 156 -7.68 -5.53 5.13
C ASN A 156 -6.73 -6.05 4.03
N TYR A 157 -5.44 -6.03 4.32
CA TYR A 157 -4.36 -6.49 3.46
C TYR A 157 -3.92 -7.86 3.93
N LEU A 158 -4.05 -8.87 3.08
CA LEU A 158 -3.73 -10.25 3.41
C LEU A 158 -2.64 -10.74 2.45
N VAL A 159 -1.46 -11.04 2.98
CA VAL A 159 -0.27 -11.30 2.16
C VAL A 159 0.38 -12.61 2.57
N ASN A 160 0.53 -13.52 1.61
CA ASN A 160 1.27 -14.75 1.73
C ASN A 160 2.58 -14.61 0.95
N VAL A 161 3.69 -14.63 1.67
CA VAL A 161 5.04 -14.56 1.09
C VAL A 161 5.75 -15.90 1.30
N PRO A 162 6.40 -16.46 0.27
CA PRO A 162 7.11 -17.73 0.40
C PRO A 162 8.14 -17.72 1.52
N GLY A 163 8.04 -18.68 2.44
CA GLY A 163 8.96 -18.81 3.56
C GLY A 163 8.77 -17.78 4.69
N MET A 164 7.64 -17.06 4.72
CA MET A 164 7.26 -16.16 5.80
C MET A 164 5.86 -16.50 6.32
N GLU A 165 5.59 -16.15 7.58
CA GLU A 165 4.24 -16.20 8.13
C GLU A 165 3.29 -15.25 7.36
N PRO A 166 2.01 -15.62 7.19
CA PRO A 166 1.02 -14.74 6.60
C PRO A 166 0.94 -13.39 7.30
N ILE A 167 0.94 -12.32 6.51
CA ILE A 167 0.85 -10.94 7.01
C ILE A 167 -0.60 -10.48 6.88
N SER A 168 -1.14 -9.94 7.97
CA SER A 168 -2.41 -9.23 7.99
C SER A 168 -2.22 -7.81 8.51
N LYS A 169 -2.68 -6.82 7.73
CA LYS A 169 -2.63 -5.40 8.08
C LYS A 169 -3.95 -4.73 7.76
N GLN A 170 -4.30 -3.69 8.50
CA GLN A 170 -5.53 -2.93 8.29
C GLN A 170 -5.20 -1.45 8.10
N ARG A 171 -5.90 -0.81 7.16
CA ARG A 171 -5.89 0.64 6.95
C ARG A 171 -7.31 1.14 6.80
N THR A 172 -7.64 2.24 7.46
CA THR A 172 -8.89 2.97 7.30
C THR A 172 -8.65 4.17 6.39
N ILE A 173 -9.53 4.36 5.41
CA ILE A 173 -9.53 5.50 4.50
C ILE A 173 -10.80 6.30 4.72
N HIS A 174 -10.64 7.60 4.95
CA HIS A 174 -11.70 8.58 4.96
C HIS A 174 -11.68 9.33 3.63
N LEU A 175 -12.83 9.40 2.94
CA LEU A 175 -12.96 10.15 1.70
C LEU A 175 -13.70 11.46 1.98
N GLN A 176 -13.17 12.58 1.49
CA GLN A 176 -13.81 13.88 1.57
C GLN A 176 -13.64 14.66 0.27
N TRP A 177 -14.59 15.55 -0.05
CA TRP A 177 -14.38 16.51 -1.12
C TRP A 177 -13.34 17.55 -0.68
N LYS A 178 -12.50 17.98 -1.63
CA LYS A 178 -11.67 19.17 -1.44
C LYS A 178 -12.56 20.39 -1.12
N PRO A 179 -12.14 21.24 -0.17
CA PRO A 179 -12.87 22.46 0.18
C PRO A 179 -12.92 23.46 -0.99
#